data_AF-A0A932P9K3-F1
#
_entry.id   AF-A0A932P9K3-F1
#
_cell.length_a   1.000
_cell.length_b   1.000
_cell.length_c   1.000
_cell.angle_alpha   90.00
_cell.angle_beta   90.00
_cell.angle_gamma   90.00
#
_symmetry.space_group_name_H-M   'P 1'
#
loop_
_entity.id
_entity.type
_entity.pdbx_description
1 polymer ?
#
loop_
_entity_poly.entity_id
_entity_poly.type
_entity_poly.pdbx_seq_one_letter_code
_entity_poly.pdbx_strand_id
1 'polypeptide(L)'
;MKLAKKKTKAPDPAAILAEALRLAEGQLLNEAAQVLAKADGHPECDYRRAGLLLMLGQAQAAESLYRRVLTALPGHLDTMVGLAGSLVEQGRAAEALPLLEPAIQLQPQSGRIHYLAGIALDEAGQSEAARPHLAKARALVIAPAERRQLVPYELYVQLSRRCNLRCTMCGWEIWKDNSGFMEDDVFERVIAEGKACGIKTMHVLAGQGEPFLHPRIFEMLERAVAEGFSVGIVTNGTPFTADKIERLAKVGLAYLQFSFAGWDADSYESVYVGSKFDRTLGNLKAIHHALEGTVTRFAVKAVALGDWQENLRKTKAFLASHGITDVWTVPANNFGGSVQCGTFHQRHELWSLKSIDHHRLMPCRLFLKAVGIFCDGTVTACGCYDSNAQLKIGNIMEQGLGEIRRGESYGTILAAFRDGDVRHIPMCGKCDDPFG
;
A
#
# COMPACT_ATOMS: atom_id res chain seq x y z
N MET A 1 -17.52 -59.89 3.64
CA MET A 1 -17.09 -58.68 4.39
C MET A 1 -17.43 -57.44 3.58
N LYS A 2 -18.44 -56.65 3.98
CA LYS A 2 -18.74 -55.34 3.38
C LYS A 2 -17.77 -54.32 3.98
N LEU A 3 -16.87 -53.76 3.16
CA LEU A 3 -16.03 -52.63 3.54
C LEU A 3 -16.93 -51.42 3.84
N ALA A 4 -17.03 -51.05 5.12
CA ALA A 4 -17.68 -49.82 5.53
C ALA A 4 -16.86 -48.65 4.98
N LYS A 5 -17.42 -47.91 4.01
CA LYS A 5 -16.88 -46.60 3.61
C LYS A 5 -16.89 -45.72 4.86
N LYS A 6 -15.70 -45.43 5.42
CA LYS A 6 -15.52 -44.36 6.41
C LYS A 6 -16.16 -43.11 5.81
N LYS A 7 -17.30 -42.67 6.35
CA LYS A 7 -17.83 -41.33 6.08
C LYS A 7 -16.76 -40.35 6.56
N THR A 8 -16.03 -39.76 5.62
CA THR A 8 -15.17 -38.60 5.90
C THR A 8 -16.07 -37.55 6.53
N LYS A 9 -15.81 -37.20 7.78
CA LYS A 9 -16.50 -36.10 8.48
C LYS A 9 -16.35 -34.86 7.59
N ALA A 10 -17.47 -34.19 7.28
CA ALA A 10 -17.43 -32.94 6.54
C ALA A 10 -16.41 -32.01 7.23
N PRO A 11 -15.50 -31.37 6.47
CA PRO A 11 -14.45 -30.58 7.07
C PRO A 11 -15.06 -29.41 7.85
N ASP A 12 -14.51 -29.11 9.02
CA ASP A 12 -15.00 -28.07 9.92
C ASP A 12 -14.82 -26.68 9.27
N PRO A 13 -15.92 -25.95 8.96
CA PRO A 13 -15.84 -24.64 8.32
C PRO A 13 -15.06 -23.61 9.15
N ALA A 14 -15.07 -23.69 10.47
CA ALA A 14 -14.33 -22.77 11.33
C ALA A 14 -12.81 -22.96 11.19
N ALA A 15 -12.35 -24.21 11.15
CA ALA A 15 -10.95 -24.55 10.92
C ALA A 15 -10.49 -24.15 9.50
N ILE A 16 -11.35 -24.36 8.50
CA ILE A 16 -11.10 -23.92 7.12
C ILE A 16 -10.95 -22.40 7.06
N LEU A 17 -11.86 -21.65 7.69
CA LEU A 17 -11.83 -20.20 7.70
C LEU A 17 -10.55 -19.68 8.39
N ALA A 18 -10.19 -20.21 9.55
CA ALA A 18 -8.99 -19.82 10.28
C ALA A 18 -7.72 -20.03 9.44
N GLU A 19 -7.60 -21.18 8.77
CA GLU A 19 -6.45 -21.46 7.91
C GLU A 19 -6.41 -20.55 6.68
N ALA A 20 -7.55 -20.28 6.06
CA ALA A 20 -7.63 -19.37 4.92
C ALA A 20 -7.26 -17.93 5.29
N LEU A 21 -7.69 -17.45 6.45
CA LEU A 21 -7.31 -16.13 6.96
C LEU A 21 -5.81 -16.04 7.19
N ARG A 22 -5.20 -17.06 7.81
CA ARG A 22 -3.75 -17.13 8.00
C ARG A 22 -2.98 -17.09 6.67
N LEU A 23 -3.45 -17.82 5.65
CA LEU A 23 -2.86 -17.79 4.31
C LEU A 23 -3.04 -16.42 3.63
N ALA A 24 -4.21 -15.80 3.76
CA ALA A 24 -4.49 -14.48 3.19
C ALA A 24 -3.64 -13.38 3.84
N GLU A 25 -3.44 -13.43 5.16
CA GLU A 25 -2.51 -12.57 5.90
C GLU A 25 -1.08 -12.71 5.36
N GLY A 26 -0.66 -13.92 5.02
CA GLY A 26 0.61 -14.21 4.34
C GLY A 26 0.65 -13.88 2.86
N GLN A 27 -0.35 -13.17 2.29
CA GLN A 27 -0.51 -12.90 0.86
C GLN A 27 -0.45 -14.16 -0.04
N LEU A 28 -0.91 -15.31 0.46
CA LEU A 28 -1.09 -16.56 -0.28
C LEU A 28 -2.56 -16.66 -0.71
N LEU A 29 -3.00 -15.69 -1.51
CA LEU A 29 -4.42 -15.49 -1.81
C LEU A 29 -5.02 -16.66 -2.61
N ASN A 30 -4.25 -17.25 -3.52
CA ASN A 30 -4.67 -18.41 -4.31
C ASN A 30 -4.89 -19.64 -3.40
N GLU A 31 -3.94 -19.90 -2.51
CA GLU A 31 -3.98 -21.00 -1.55
C GLU A 31 -5.12 -20.80 -0.55
N ALA A 32 -5.30 -19.58 -0.04
CA ALA A 32 -6.41 -19.23 0.83
C ALA A 32 -7.77 -19.47 0.15
N ALA A 33 -7.92 -19.07 -1.12
CA ALA A 33 -9.14 -19.33 -1.89
C ALA A 33 -9.39 -20.83 -2.13
N GLN A 34 -8.32 -21.62 -2.35
CA GLN A 34 -8.41 -23.08 -2.48
C GLN A 34 -8.78 -23.76 -1.15
N VAL A 35 -8.30 -23.25 -0.02
CA VAL A 35 -8.68 -23.75 1.30
C VAL A 35 -10.17 -23.52 1.55
N LEU A 36 -10.67 -22.31 1.28
CA LEU A 36 -12.10 -22.01 1.43
C LEU A 36 -12.99 -22.85 0.51
N ALA A 37 -12.49 -23.24 -0.67
CA ALA A 37 -13.22 -24.12 -1.59
C ALA A 37 -13.54 -25.51 -0.99
N LYS A 38 -12.86 -25.93 0.08
CA LYS A 38 -13.16 -27.20 0.79
C LYS A 38 -14.47 -27.16 1.57
N ALA A 39 -15.02 -25.97 1.84
CA ALA A 39 -16.32 -25.74 2.46
C ALA A 39 -17.30 -25.05 1.49
N ASP A 40 -17.26 -25.43 0.21
CA ASP A 40 -18.14 -24.86 -0.82
C ASP A 40 -19.62 -24.93 -0.42
N GLY A 41 -20.31 -23.80 -0.50
CA GLY A 41 -21.72 -23.66 -0.10
C GLY A 41 -21.93 -23.20 1.34
N HIS A 42 -20.87 -23.13 2.17
CA HIS A 42 -20.96 -22.48 3.48
C HIS A 42 -20.94 -20.96 3.32
N PRO A 43 -21.97 -20.21 3.75
CA PRO A 43 -22.13 -18.79 3.40
C PRO A 43 -20.93 -17.91 3.74
N GLU A 44 -20.35 -18.05 4.93
CA GLU A 44 -19.18 -17.27 5.34
C GLU A 44 -17.91 -17.64 4.54
N CYS A 45 -17.73 -18.92 4.22
CA CYS A 45 -16.55 -19.35 3.47
C CYS A 45 -16.64 -18.89 2.02
N ASP A 46 -17.83 -18.97 1.43
CA ASP A 46 -18.12 -18.48 0.09
C ASP A 46 -17.95 -16.95 0.01
N TYR A 47 -18.45 -16.21 0.99
CA TYR A 47 -18.29 -14.76 1.06
C TYR A 47 -16.81 -14.35 1.11
N ARG A 48 -16.03 -14.98 1.99
CA ARG A 48 -14.58 -14.70 2.10
C ARG A 48 -13.83 -15.12 0.84
N ARG A 49 -14.18 -16.26 0.26
CA ARG A 49 -13.56 -16.76 -0.97
C ARG A 49 -13.86 -15.83 -2.14
N ALA A 50 -15.09 -15.33 -2.25
CA ALA A 50 -15.46 -14.34 -3.25
C ALA A 50 -14.61 -13.06 -3.11
N GLY A 51 -14.39 -12.58 -1.89
CA GLY A 51 -13.48 -11.45 -1.64
C GLY A 51 -12.05 -11.70 -2.12
N LEU A 52 -11.49 -12.89 -1.82
CA LEU A 52 -10.15 -13.26 -2.29
C LEU A 52 -10.08 -13.40 -3.81
N LEU A 53 -11.10 -14.01 -4.43
CA LEU A 53 -11.19 -14.14 -5.89
C LEU A 53 -11.24 -12.76 -6.56
N LEU A 54 -11.93 -11.79 -5.95
CA LEU A 54 -11.96 -10.42 -6.46
C LEU A 54 -10.56 -9.77 -6.40
N MET A 55 -9.83 -9.93 -5.30
CA MET A 55 -8.44 -9.47 -5.17
C MET A 55 -7.48 -10.15 -6.15
N LEU A 56 -7.80 -11.37 -6.58
CA LEU A 56 -7.07 -12.12 -7.61
C LEU A 56 -7.48 -11.76 -9.05
N GLY A 57 -8.37 -10.78 -9.24
CA GLY A 57 -8.89 -10.39 -10.56
C GLY A 57 -9.92 -11.37 -11.14
N GLN A 58 -10.39 -12.35 -10.37
CA GLN A 58 -11.37 -13.36 -10.79
C GLN A 58 -12.80 -12.90 -10.46
N ALA A 59 -13.18 -11.73 -10.96
CA ALA A 59 -14.44 -11.06 -10.61
C ALA A 59 -15.69 -11.89 -10.96
N GLN A 60 -15.69 -12.61 -12.09
CA GLN A 60 -16.82 -13.47 -12.49
C GLN A 60 -17.05 -14.65 -11.51
N ALA A 61 -15.95 -15.23 -11.01
CA ALA A 61 -16.02 -16.30 -10.02
C ALA A 61 -16.49 -15.75 -8.66
N ALA A 62 -16.03 -14.56 -8.27
CA ALA A 62 -16.49 -13.85 -7.08
C ALA A 62 -18.00 -13.55 -7.15
N GLU A 63 -18.50 -13.03 -8.27
CA GLU A 63 -19.94 -12.77 -8.47
C GLU A 63 -20.77 -14.03 -8.26
N SER A 64 -20.34 -15.16 -8.82
CA SER A 64 -21.07 -16.43 -8.74
C SER A 64 -21.25 -16.86 -7.28
N LEU A 65 -20.20 -16.71 -6.47
CA LEU A 65 -20.23 -16.99 -5.03
C LEU A 65 -21.08 -15.97 -4.27
N TYR A 66 -20.92 -14.67 -4.53
CA TYR A 66 -21.73 -13.66 -3.86
C TYR A 66 -23.23 -13.83 -4.12
N ARG A 67 -23.63 -14.14 -5.36
CA ARG A 67 -25.04 -14.45 -5.68
C ARG A 67 -25.54 -15.67 -4.93
N ARG A 68 -24.74 -16.74 -4.83
CA ARG A 68 -25.08 -17.93 -4.03
C ARG A 68 -25.28 -17.58 -2.56
N VAL A 69 -24.40 -16.75 -1.98
CA VAL A 69 -24.54 -16.29 -0.59
C VAL A 69 -25.82 -15.47 -0.40
N LEU A 70 -26.18 -14.60 -1.34
CA LEU A 70 -27.44 -13.82 -1.26
C LEU A 70 -28.70 -14.67 -1.42
N THR A 71 -28.64 -15.79 -2.16
CA THR A 71 -29.74 -16.76 -2.18
C THR A 71 -29.95 -17.40 -0.81
N ALA A 72 -28.86 -17.72 -0.09
CA ALA A 72 -28.93 -18.32 1.23
C ALA A 72 -29.25 -17.30 2.35
N LEU A 73 -28.73 -16.07 2.22
CA LEU A 73 -28.84 -14.98 3.18
C LEU A 73 -29.30 -13.68 2.47
N PRO A 74 -30.60 -13.57 2.13
CA PRO A 74 -31.14 -12.36 1.53
C PRO A 74 -30.90 -11.13 2.44
N GLY A 75 -30.37 -10.05 1.88
CA GLY A 75 -30.12 -8.81 2.63
C GLY A 75 -28.80 -8.79 3.42
N HIS A 76 -27.91 -9.77 3.25
CA HIS A 76 -26.58 -9.73 3.86
C HIS A 76 -25.75 -8.57 3.26
N LEU A 77 -25.69 -7.45 4.00
CA LEU A 77 -25.15 -6.17 3.53
C LEU A 77 -23.73 -6.29 2.95
N ASP A 78 -22.84 -6.96 3.67
CA ASP A 78 -21.45 -7.15 3.24
C ASP A 78 -21.34 -7.88 1.90
N THR A 79 -22.21 -8.87 1.65
CA THR A 79 -22.28 -9.59 0.39
C THR A 79 -22.90 -8.73 -0.72
N MET A 80 -23.90 -7.90 -0.41
CA MET A 80 -24.47 -6.96 -1.38
C MET A 80 -23.41 -5.96 -1.86
N VAL A 81 -22.63 -5.41 -0.94
CA VAL A 81 -21.55 -4.47 -1.26
C VAL A 81 -20.37 -5.20 -1.94
N GLY A 82 -20.08 -6.44 -1.56
CA GLY A 82 -19.11 -7.31 -2.25
C GLY A 82 -19.50 -7.59 -3.70
N LEU A 83 -20.76 -7.98 -3.94
CA LEU A 83 -21.31 -8.22 -5.27
C LEU A 83 -21.27 -6.95 -6.12
N ALA A 84 -21.68 -5.80 -5.56
CA ALA A 84 -21.58 -4.50 -6.22
C ALA A 84 -20.14 -4.20 -6.64
N GLY A 85 -19.16 -4.43 -5.77
CA GLY A 85 -17.73 -4.31 -6.12
C GLY A 85 -17.32 -5.25 -7.24
N SER A 86 -17.75 -6.51 -7.22
CA SER A 86 -17.44 -7.45 -8.31
C SER A 86 -18.07 -7.08 -9.66
N LEU A 87 -19.22 -6.40 -9.65
CA LEU A 87 -19.86 -5.89 -10.86
C LEU A 87 -19.11 -4.67 -11.41
N VAL A 88 -18.57 -3.81 -10.54
CA VAL A 88 -17.68 -2.70 -10.93
C VAL A 88 -16.42 -3.21 -11.62
N GLU A 89 -15.73 -4.20 -11.06
CA GLU A 89 -14.53 -4.79 -11.68
C GLU A 89 -14.79 -5.42 -13.05
N GLN A 90 -16.04 -5.78 -13.34
CA GLN A 90 -16.47 -6.36 -14.63
C GLN A 90 -17.00 -5.31 -15.61
N GLY A 91 -17.03 -4.01 -15.25
CA GLY A 91 -17.64 -2.96 -16.07
C GLY A 91 -19.16 -3.07 -16.20
N ARG A 92 -19.79 -3.74 -15.23
CA ARG A 92 -21.24 -3.97 -15.14
C ARG A 92 -21.83 -3.22 -13.95
N ALA A 93 -21.26 -2.08 -13.58
CA ALA A 93 -21.60 -1.37 -12.35
C ALA A 93 -23.08 -0.95 -12.27
N ALA A 94 -23.72 -0.65 -13.41
CA ALA A 94 -25.14 -0.30 -13.47
C ALA A 94 -26.06 -1.39 -12.88
N GLU A 95 -25.68 -2.68 -12.99
CA GLU A 95 -26.44 -3.80 -12.41
C GLU A 95 -26.42 -3.81 -10.87
N ALA A 96 -25.51 -3.04 -10.24
CA ALA A 96 -25.38 -2.97 -8.80
C ALA A 96 -26.39 -2.02 -8.14
N LEU A 97 -27.09 -1.16 -8.89
CA LEU A 97 -28.03 -0.17 -8.34
C LEU A 97 -29.08 -0.78 -7.39
N PRO A 98 -29.78 -1.89 -7.73
CA PRO A 98 -30.77 -2.50 -6.84
C PRO A 98 -30.17 -3.08 -5.55
N LEU A 99 -28.87 -3.37 -5.54
CA LEU A 99 -28.14 -3.82 -4.35
C LEU A 99 -27.75 -2.63 -3.47
N LEU A 100 -27.43 -1.49 -4.08
CA LEU A 100 -26.87 -0.33 -3.40
C LEU A 100 -27.94 0.57 -2.77
N GLU A 101 -29.12 0.68 -3.37
CA GLU A 101 -30.26 1.42 -2.81
C GLU A 101 -30.61 1.00 -1.37
N PRO A 102 -30.91 -0.27 -1.07
CA PRO A 102 -31.15 -0.72 0.31
C PRO A 102 -29.89 -0.62 1.18
N ALA A 103 -28.69 -0.82 0.62
CA ALA A 103 -27.43 -0.72 1.37
C ALA A 103 -27.19 0.70 1.90
N ILE A 104 -27.55 1.74 1.14
CA ILE A 104 -27.48 3.15 1.55
C ILE A 104 -28.44 3.42 2.71
N GLN A 105 -29.65 2.86 2.68
CA GLN A 105 -30.63 3.04 3.77
C GLN A 105 -30.14 2.42 5.08
N LEU A 106 -29.47 1.26 5.00
CA LEU A 106 -28.92 0.58 6.17
C LEU A 106 -27.69 1.29 6.74
N GLN A 107 -26.81 1.84 5.88
CA GLN A 107 -25.58 2.51 6.31
C GLN A 107 -25.32 3.82 5.52
N PRO A 108 -26.06 4.90 5.83
CA PRO A 108 -25.98 6.17 5.09
C PRO A 108 -24.67 6.96 5.30
N GLN A 109 -23.79 6.51 6.19
CA GLN A 109 -22.45 7.10 6.40
C GLN A 109 -21.32 6.20 5.92
N SER A 110 -21.63 5.17 5.12
CA SER A 110 -20.60 4.30 4.53
C SER A 110 -20.03 4.91 3.26
N GLY A 111 -18.79 5.40 3.33
CA GLY A 111 -18.09 5.95 2.16
C GLY A 111 -17.94 4.94 1.02
N ARG A 112 -17.75 3.65 1.33
CA ARG A 112 -17.65 2.57 0.33
C ARG A 112 -18.97 2.37 -0.43
N ILE A 113 -20.11 2.42 0.25
CA ILE A 113 -21.42 2.27 -0.39
C ILE A 113 -21.70 3.46 -1.30
N HIS A 114 -21.44 4.69 -0.82
CA HIS A 114 -21.57 5.89 -1.65
C HIS A 114 -20.63 5.86 -2.87
N TYR A 115 -19.40 5.37 -2.71
CA TYR A 115 -18.45 5.24 -3.82
C TYR A 115 -18.99 4.29 -4.90
N LEU A 116 -19.42 3.10 -4.51
CA LEU A 116 -19.98 2.11 -5.45
C LEU A 116 -21.28 2.61 -6.11
N ALA A 117 -22.15 3.29 -5.36
CA ALA A 117 -23.37 3.90 -5.91
C ALA A 117 -23.06 5.00 -6.93
N GLY A 118 -22.06 5.83 -6.64
CA GLY A 118 -21.57 6.84 -7.57
C GLY A 118 -21.07 6.23 -8.88
N ILE A 119 -20.28 5.16 -8.82
CA ILE A 119 -19.83 4.44 -10.02
C ILE A 119 -21.00 3.84 -10.79
N ALA A 120 -21.89 3.12 -10.07
CA ALA A 120 -23.04 2.45 -10.68
C ALA A 120 -23.98 3.43 -11.41
N LEU A 121 -24.25 4.59 -10.82
CA LEU A 121 -25.06 5.64 -11.43
C LEU A 121 -24.37 6.25 -12.65
N ASP A 122 -23.06 6.53 -12.55
CA ASP A 122 -22.30 7.14 -13.64
C ASP A 122 -22.18 6.20 -14.85
N GLU A 123 -21.92 4.91 -14.63
CA GLU A 123 -21.91 3.91 -15.72
C GLU A 123 -23.31 3.58 -16.27
N ALA A 124 -24.38 3.89 -15.51
CA ALA A 124 -25.76 3.87 -16.00
C ALA A 124 -26.15 5.13 -16.81
N GLY A 125 -25.22 6.06 -17.04
CA GLY A 125 -25.48 7.33 -17.74
C GLY A 125 -26.17 8.39 -16.88
N GLN A 126 -26.27 8.18 -15.57
CA GLN A 126 -26.92 9.09 -14.61
C GLN A 126 -25.89 9.93 -13.85
N SER A 127 -24.97 10.59 -14.56
CA SER A 127 -23.85 11.31 -13.96
C SER A 127 -24.26 12.41 -12.98
N GLU A 128 -25.39 13.11 -13.20
CA GLU A 128 -25.89 14.10 -12.23
C GLU A 128 -26.30 13.46 -10.90
N ALA A 129 -26.91 12.26 -10.94
CA ALA A 129 -27.25 11.51 -9.74
C ALA A 129 -25.99 10.92 -9.07
N ALA A 130 -24.96 10.57 -9.83
CA ALA A 130 -23.71 10.03 -9.32
C ALA A 130 -22.90 11.04 -8.48
N ARG A 131 -22.88 12.31 -8.91
CA ARG A 131 -22.09 13.40 -8.28
C ARG A 131 -22.22 13.49 -6.76
N PRO A 132 -23.43 13.60 -6.16
CA PRO A 132 -23.58 13.69 -4.70
C PRO A 132 -23.05 12.45 -3.98
N HIS A 133 -23.18 11.25 -4.56
CA HIS A 133 -22.65 10.02 -3.98
C HIS A 133 -21.11 10.02 -3.96
N LEU A 134 -20.47 10.36 -5.07
CA LEU A 134 -19.01 10.45 -5.13
C LEU A 134 -18.48 11.55 -4.20
N ALA A 135 -19.12 12.73 -4.19
CA ALA A 135 -18.74 13.82 -3.29
C ALA A 135 -18.85 13.41 -1.81
N LYS A 136 -19.95 12.73 -1.43
CA LYS A 136 -20.14 12.20 -0.07
C LYS A 136 -19.08 11.16 0.29
N ALA A 137 -18.74 10.25 -0.62
CA ALA A 137 -17.68 9.27 -0.41
C ALA A 137 -16.33 9.94 -0.11
N ARG A 138 -15.95 10.95 -0.92
CA ARG A 138 -14.69 11.69 -0.72
C ARG A 138 -14.69 12.49 0.57
N ALA A 139 -15.80 13.17 0.88
CA ALA A 139 -15.95 13.90 2.14
C ALA A 139 -15.80 12.98 3.37
N LEU A 140 -16.38 11.78 3.34
CA LEU A 140 -16.26 10.80 4.43
C LEU A 140 -14.82 10.29 4.61
N VAL A 141 -14.05 10.16 3.51
CA VAL A 141 -12.62 9.79 3.57
C VAL A 141 -11.76 10.94 4.12
N ILE A 142 -12.09 12.20 3.79
CA ILE A 142 -11.36 13.39 4.25
C ILE A 142 -11.64 13.72 5.73
N ALA A 143 -12.89 13.52 6.19
CA ALA A 143 -13.35 13.98 7.49
C ALA A 143 -12.47 13.58 8.71
N PRO A 144 -11.87 12.38 8.80
CA PRO A 144 -10.95 12.06 9.89
C PRO A 144 -9.75 13.01 9.97
N ALA A 145 -9.16 13.38 8.83
CA ALA A 145 -8.03 14.30 8.79
C ALA A 145 -8.44 15.71 9.23
N GLU A 146 -9.63 16.18 8.83
CA GLU A 146 -10.16 17.49 9.26
C GLU A 146 -10.44 17.55 10.76
N ARG A 147 -10.95 16.47 11.36
CA ARG A 147 -11.11 16.38 12.82
C ARG A 147 -9.77 16.49 13.56
N ARG A 148 -8.66 16.13 12.91
CA ARG A 148 -7.29 16.32 13.41
C ARG A 148 -6.69 17.66 12.96
N GLN A 149 -7.49 18.61 12.48
CA GLN A 149 -7.03 19.90 11.95
C GLN A 149 -5.92 19.76 10.90
N LEU A 150 -6.00 18.69 10.10
CA LEU A 150 -5.06 18.30 9.05
C LEU A 150 -3.62 18.01 9.51
N VAL A 151 -3.35 18.01 10.82
CA VAL A 151 -2.05 17.59 11.37
C VAL A 151 -1.79 16.14 10.94
N PRO A 152 -0.59 15.81 10.41
CA PRO A 152 -0.33 14.48 9.91
C PRO A 152 -0.36 13.45 11.05
N TYR A 153 -0.60 12.20 10.68
CA TYR A 153 -0.55 11.04 11.58
C TYR A 153 0.83 10.38 11.57
N GLU A 154 1.55 10.50 10.45
CA GLU A 154 2.78 9.78 10.16
C GLU A 154 3.80 10.71 9.47
N LEU A 155 5.08 10.53 9.77
CA LEU A 155 6.18 11.21 9.08
C LEU A 155 6.83 10.25 8.08
N TYR A 156 7.08 10.71 6.86
CA TYR A 156 7.90 9.99 5.88
C TYR A 156 9.17 10.80 5.65
N VAL A 157 10.31 10.30 6.11
CA VAL A 157 11.56 11.07 6.23
C VAL A 157 12.62 10.52 5.28
N GLN A 158 13.19 11.41 4.47
CA GLN A 158 14.33 11.13 3.60
C GLN A 158 15.64 11.43 4.34
N LEU A 159 16.32 10.41 4.85
CA LEU A 159 17.64 10.62 5.45
C LEU A 159 18.76 10.67 4.40
N SER A 160 18.55 10.06 3.23
CA SER A 160 19.53 10.04 2.15
C SER A 160 18.81 10.24 0.82
N ARG A 161 19.28 11.20 0.00
CA ARG A 161 18.91 11.26 -1.42
C ARG A 161 19.68 10.25 -2.25
N ARG A 162 20.85 9.82 -1.78
CA ARG A 162 21.75 8.93 -2.51
C ARG A 162 21.22 7.50 -2.53
N CYS A 163 21.24 6.87 -3.69
CA CYS A 163 21.08 5.42 -3.84
C CYS A 163 22.19 4.82 -4.70
N ASN A 164 22.71 3.68 -4.27
CA ASN A 164 23.79 2.94 -4.93
C ASN A 164 23.29 1.89 -5.94
N LEU A 165 21.98 1.78 -6.15
CA LEU A 165 21.35 0.88 -7.13
C LEU A 165 20.62 1.65 -8.24
N ARG A 166 20.24 0.92 -9.29
CA ARG A 166 19.47 1.41 -10.46
C ARG A 166 18.33 0.44 -10.81
N CYS A 167 17.56 0.04 -9.79
CA CYS A 167 16.55 -1.00 -9.91
C CYS A 167 15.54 -0.70 -11.04
N THR A 168 15.13 -1.73 -11.78
CA THR A 168 14.32 -1.56 -13.01
C THR A 168 12.92 -1.05 -12.77
N MET A 169 12.36 -1.27 -11.57
CA MET A 169 11.06 -0.73 -11.16
C MET A 169 11.14 0.67 -10.53
N CYS A 170 12.34 1.22 -10.31
CA CYS A 170 12.51 2.50 -9.64
C CYS A 170 12.53 3.65 -10.65
N GLY A 171 11.85 4.76 -10.35
CA GLY A 171 11.87 5.98 -11.17
C GLY A 171 13.19 6.77 -11.11
N TRP A 172 14.35 6.12 -10.97
CA TRP A 172 15.62 6.81 -10.75
C TRP A 172 16.07 7.69 -11.93
N GLU A 173 15.59 7.41 -13.14
CA GLU A 173 15.92 8.17 -14.35
C GLU A 173 15.35 9.59 -14.33
N ILE A 174 14.29 9.84 -13.53
CA ILE A 174 13.64 11.16 -13.44
C ILE A 174 14.16 12.02 -12.29
N TRP A 175 15.08 11.51 -11.47
CA TRP A 175 15.60 12.24 -10.31
C TRP A 175 16.42 13.46 -10.75
N LYS A 176 16.00 14.65 -10.33
CA LYS A 176 16.71 15.90 -10.60
C LYS A 176 17.94 16.10 -9.73
N ASP A 177 17.91 15.53 -8.53
CA ASP A 177 19.00 15.60 -7.56
C ASP A 177 19.12 14.25 -6.84
N ASN A 178 20.35 13.75 -6.75
CA ASN A 178 20.69 12.48 -6.07
C ASN A 178 21.91 12.68 -5.17
N SER A 179 22.09 13.90 -4.67
CA SER A 179 23.18 14.29 -3.81
C SER A 179 22.67 14.64 -2.41
N GLY A 180 23.52 14.43 -1.41
CA GLY A 180 23.25 14.88 -0.05
C GLY A 180 22.57 13.87 0.86
N PHE A 181 22.60 14.27 2.11
CA PHE A 181 22.18 13.57 3.32
C PHE A 181 21.42 14.59 4.18
N MET A 182 20.51 14.12 5.03
CA MET A 182 19.84 15.00 5.98
C MET A 182 20.85 15.48 7.02
N GLU A 183 20.97 16.79 7.22
CA GLU A 183 21.83 17.33 8.27
C GLU A 183 21.17 17.22 9.65
N ASP A 184 21.99 17.24 10.70
CA ASP A 184 21.56 17.06 12.08
C ASP A 184 20.50 18.08 12.52
N ASP A 185 20.65 19.34 12.14
CA ASP A 185 19.73 20.42 12.51
C ASP A 185 18.34 20.22 11.90
N VAL A 186 18.28 19.76 10.65
CA VAL A 186 17.03 19.35 9.99
C VAL A 186 16.41 18.17 10.72
N PHE A 187 17.19 17.15 11.07
CA PHE A 187 16.69 15.98 11.77
C PHE A 187 16.15 16.32 13.17
N GLU A 188 16.85 17.16 13.93
CA GLU A 188 16.36 17.63 15.24
C GLU A 188 15.06 18.44 15.09
N ARG A 189 14.90 19.20 14.00
CA ARG A 189 13.63 19.88 13.71
C ARG A 189 12.51 18.88 13.41
N VAL A 190 12.78 17.80 12.67
CA VAL A 190 11.82 16.71 12.41
C VAL A 190 11.34 16.08 13.71
N ILE A 191 12.27 15.77 14.63
CA ILE A 191 11.95 15.21 15.95
C ILE A 191 11.08 16.19 16.77
N ALA A 192 11.49 17.45 16.85
CA ALA A 192 10.78 18.47 17.62
C ALA A 192 9.34 18.68 17.12
N GLU A 193 9.16 18.85 15.82
CA GLU A 193 7.83 19.04 15.21
C GLU A 193 6.95 17.80 15.31
N GLY A 194 7.52 16.61 15.09
CA GLY A 194 6.82 15.34 15.27
C GLY A 194 6.26 15.21 16.68
N LYS A 195 7.07 15.52 17.70
CA LYS A 195 6.65 15.51 19.11
C LYS A 195 5.59 16.58 19.39
N ALA A 196 5.80 17.81 18.94
CA ALA A 196 4.84 18.91 19.14
C ALA A 196 3.46 18.60 18.54
N CYS A 197 3.43 17.89 17.41
CA CYS A 197 2.20 17.45 16.74
C CYS A 197 1.60 16.15 17.31
N GLY A 198 2.24 15.53 18.32
CA GLY A 198 1.80 14.25 18.87
C GLY A 198 1.86 13.10 17.86
N ILE A 199 2.80 13.17 16.91
CA ILE A 199 3.04 12.12 15.91
C ILE A 199 3.92 11.06 16.54
N LYS A 200 3.56 9.79 16.36
CA LYS A 200 4.27 8.65 16.95
C LYS A 200 4.89 7.71 15.93
N THR A 201 4.56 7.85 14.65
CA THR A 201 5.04 6.95 13.61
C THR A 201 5.96 7.70 12.66
N MET A 202 7.16 7.15 12.47
CA MET A 202 8.15 7.68 11.54
C MET A 202 8.57 6.57 10.57
N HIS A 203 8.38 6.82 9.29
CA HIS A 203 8.83 5.97 8.20
C HIS A 203 10.07 6.59 7.57
N VAL A 204 11.22 5.95 7.72
CA VAL A 204 12.43 6.27 6.96
C VAL A 204 12.29 5.62 5.59
N LEU A 205 11.48 6.29 4.78
CA LEU A 205 11.10 5.94 3.42
C LEU A 205 10.57 7.24 2.81
N ALA A 206 11.32 7.85 1.92
CA ALA A 206 10.84 8.95 1.09
C ALA A 206 11.06 8.59 -0.38
N GLY A 207 10.59 9.43 -1.30
CA GLY A 207 10.51 9.13 -2.73
C GLY A 207 11.80 8.75 -3.45
N GLN A 208 12.94 8.75 -2.77
CA GLN A 208 14.24 8.39 -3.31
C GLN A 208 15.24 8.05 -2.21
N GLY A 209 16.23 7.22 -2.54
CA GLY A 209 17.46 7.02 -1.76
C GLY A 209 17.60 5.66 -1.09
N GLU A 210 18.78 5.42 -0.51
CA GLU A 210 19.09 4.30 0.39
C GLU A 210 19.51 4.88 1.76
N PRO A 211 18.68 4.72 2.80
CA PRO A 211 18.94 5.31 4.12
C PRO A 211 20.28 4.89 4.74
N PHE A 212 20.71 3.63 4.56
CA PHE A 212 21.93 3.12 5.19
C PHE A 212 23.23 3.58 4.52
N LEU A 213 23.15 4.44 3.48
CA LEU A 213 24.28 5.21 2.99
C LEU A 213 24.57 6.45 3.84
N HIS A 214 23.62 6.89 4.67
CA HIS A 214 23.82 8.04 5.53
C HIS A 214 24.88 7.72 6.61
N PRO A 215 25.93 8.55 6.77
CA PRO A 215 27.05 8.25 7.67
C PRO A 215 26.64 8.17 9.14
N ARG A 216 25.55 8.83 9.51
CA ARG A 216 24.99 8.86 10.88
C ARG A 216 23.62 8.20 11.02
N ILE A 217 23.31 7.25 10.13
CA ILE A 217 21.99 6.61 10.09
C ILE A 217 21.59 6.03 11.44
N PHE A 218 22.51 5.33 12.12
CA PHE A 218 22.18 4.65 13.37
C PHE A 218 21.94 5.63 14.51
N GLU A 219 22.74 6.70 14.62
CA GLU A 219 22.54 7.75 15.61
C GLU A 219 21.15 8.38 15.47
N MET A 220 20.71 8.65 14.24
CA MET A 220 19.39 9.19 13.95
C MET A 220 18.27 8.22 14.30
N LEU A 221 18.42 6.93 13.98
CA LEU A 221 17.42 5.91 14.32
C LEU A 221 17.31 5.69 15.83
N GLU A 222 18.44 5.55 16.52
CA GLU A 222 18.53 5.42 17.98
C GLU A 222 17.89 6.63 18.67
N ARG A 223 18.18 7.84 18.18
CA ARG A 223 17.59 9.10 18.64
C ARG A 223 16.06 9.11 18.48
N ALA A 224 15.54 8.76 17.31
CA ALA A 224 14.10 8.74 17.07
C ALA A 224 13.37 7.70 17.95
N VAL A 225 13.94 6.50 18.12
CA VAL A 225 13.36 5.49 19.02
C VAL A 225 13.37 5.98 20.47
N ALA A 226 14.47 6.57 20.93
CA ALA A 226 14.59 7.11 22.30
C ALA A 226 13.58 8.23 22.59
N GLU A 227 13.21 9.01 21.59
CA GLU A 227 12.19 10.07 21.68
C GLU A 227 10.74 9.52 21.58
N GLY A 228 10.58 8.21 21.47
CA GLY A 228 9.30 7.51 21.53
C GLY A 228 8.58 7.40 20.20
N PHE A 229 9.29 7.51 19.07
CA PHE A 229 8.74 7.19 17.76
C PHE A 229 8.80 5.68 17.50
N SER A 230 7.72 5.13 16.96
CA SER A 230 7.72 3.85 16.26
C SER A 230 8.35 4.04 14.89
N VAL A 231 9.64 3.72 14.79
CA VAL A 231 10.44 3.94 13.58
C VAL A 231 10.40 2.71 12.68
N GLY A 232 9.96 2.88 11.45
CA GLY A 232 10.06 1.90 10.38
C GLY A 232 11.06 2.34 9.33
N ILE A 233 11.83 1.41 8.75
CA ILE A 233 12.81 1.72 7.71
C ILE A 233 12.72 0.75 6.54
N VAL A 234 13.04 1.23 5.34
CA VAL A 234 13.14 0.42 4.12
C VAL A 234 14.58 0.48 3.61
N THR A 235 15.13 -0.66 3.20
CA THR A 235 16.50 -0.76 2.68
C THR A 235 16.61 -1.76 1.52
N ASN A 236 17.58 -1.54 0.64
CA ASN A 236 18.06 -2.52 -0.34
C ASN A 236 19.10 -3.49 0.27
N GLY A 237 19.57 -3.24 1.49
CA GLY A 237 20.44 -4.13 2.26
C GLY A 237 21.89 -4.24 1.80
N THR A 238 22.29 -3.56 0.73
CA THR A 238 23.65 -3.64 0.18
C THR A 238 24.73 -2.93 1.03
N PRO A 239 24.46 -1.85 1.79
CA PRO A 239 25.50 -1.15 2.57
C PRO A 239 25.88 -1.82 3.90
N PHE A 240 25.33 -3.00 4.21
CA PHE A 240 25.53 -3.68 5.49
C PHE A 240 26.85 -4.45 5.56
N THR A 241 27.39 -4.45 6.77
CA THR A 241 28.56 -5.18 7.26
C THR A 241 28.17 -5.82 8.60
N ALA A 242 28.97 -6.77 9.13
CA ALA A 242 28.62 -7.51 10.34
C ALA A 242 28.37 -6.59 11.56
N ASP A 243 29.22 -5.57 11.73
CA ASP A 243 29.10 -4.53 12.76
C ASP A 243 27.82 -3.70 12.63
N LYS A 244 27.44 -3.32 11.41
CA LYS A 244 26.18 -2.61 11.16
C LYS A 244 24.96 -3.48 11.46
N ILE A 245 25.03 -4.78 11.18
CA ILE A 245 23.94 -5.73 11.47
C ILE A 245 23.78 -5.90 12.98
N GLU A 246 24.89 -6.04 13.71
CA GLU A 246 24.86 -6.11 15.18
C GLU A 246 24.27 -4.84 15.80
N ARG A 247 24.66 -3.66 15.29
CA ARG A 247 24.11 -2.38 15.75
C ARG A 247 22.62 -2.25 15.43
N LEU A 248 22.20 -2.63 14.22
CA LEU A 248 20.80 -2.62 13.79
C LEU A 248 19.89 -3.40 14.76
N ALA A 249 20.32 -4.59 15.20
CA ALA A 249 19.55 -5.42 16.12
C ALA A 249 19.28 -4.77 17.49
N LYS A 250 20.14 -3.82 17.89
CA LYS A 250 20.04 -3.10 19.17
C LYS A 250 19.17 -1.85 19.11
N VAL A 251 18.80 -1.36 17.92
CA VAL A 251 18.07 -0.10 17.74
C VAL A 251 16.63 -0.18 18.26
N GLY A 252 15.96 -1.32 18.09
CA GLY A 252 14.55 -1.49 18.49
C GLY A 252 13.55 -0.80 17.55
N LEU A 253 13.70 -1.02 16.24
CA LEU A 253 12.79 -0.47 15.23
C LEU A 253 11.40 -1.12 15.32
N ALA A 254 10.35 -0.39 14.92
CA ALA A 254 9.00 -0.95 14.80
C ALA A 254 8.88 -1.95 13.63
N TYR A 255 9.62 -1.69 12.54
CA TYR A 255 9.85 -2.66 11.48
C TYR A 255 11.09 -2.32 10.64
N LEU A 256 11.68 -3.35 10.02
CA LEU A 256 12.60 -3.23 8.91
C LEU A 256 12.05 -3.96 7.70
N GLN A 257 11.92 -3.23 6.59
CA GLN A 257 11.53 -3.78 5.30
C GLN A 257 12.76 -3.91 4.40
N PHE A 258 13.03 -5.12 3.96
CA PHE A 258 14.13 -5.42 3.04
C PHE A 258 13.59 -5.56 1.61
N SER A 259 14.19 -4.88 0.64
CA SER A 259 13.82 -4.98 -0.77
C SER A 259 14.54 -6.16 -1.41
N PHE A 260 13.81 -7.23 -1.75
CA PHE A 260 14.37 -8.41 -2.41
C PHE A 260 13.30 -9.12 -3.24
N ALA A 261 13.58 -9.32 -4.53
CA ALA A 261 12.74 -10.06 -5.47
C ALA A 261 13.63 -10.88 -6.39
N GLY A 262 13.38 -12.19 -6.49
CA GLY A 262 14.21 -13.15 -7.21
C GLY A 262 14.41 -14.46 -6.45
N TRP A 263 14.85 -15.49 -7.16
CA TRP A 263 15.10 -16.84 -6.63
C TRP A 263 16.44 -17.43 -7.09
N ASP A 264 17.18 -16.68 -7.91
CA ASP A 264 18.52 -16.97 -8.39
C ASP A 264 19.22 -15.65 -8.75
N ALA A 265 20.50 -15.72 -9.13
CA ALA A 265 21.28 -14.54 -9.47
C ALA A 265 20.69 -13.76 -10.66
N ASP A 266 20.28 -14.47 -11.71
CA ASP A 266 19.75 -13.84 -12.93
C ASP A 266 18.45 -13.08 -12.66
N SER A 267 17.48 -13.72 -12.00
CA SER A 267 16.20 -13.10 -11.66
C SER A 267 16.40 -11.90 -10.73
N TYR A 268 17.22 -12.00 -9.69
CA TYR A 268 17.45 -10.91 -8.76
C TYR A 268 18.24 -9.74 -9.38
N GLU A 269 19.35 -10.00 -10.06
CA GLU A 269 20.21 -8.94 -10.61
C GLU A 269 19.55 -8.24 -11.80
N SER A 270 18.61 -8.89 -12.51
CA SER A 270 17.76 -8.24 -13.51
C SER A 270 16.83 -7.18 -12.91
N VAL A 271 16.48 -7.31 -11.63
CA VAL A 271 15.58 -6.42 -10.91
C VAL A 271 16.37 -5.33 -10.18
N TYR A 272 17.42 -5.71 -9.44
CA TYR A 272 18.25 -4.84 -8.61
C TYR A 272 19.60 -4.54 -9.26
N VAL A 273 19.57 -3.78 -10.36
CA VAL A 273 20.76 -3.42 -11.14
C VAL A 273 21.81 -2.71 -10.26
N GLY A 274 23.03 -3.24 -10.27
CA GLY A 274 24.15 -2.78 -9.44
C GLY A 274 24.32 -3.56 -8.13
N SER A 275 23.37 -4.44 -7.79
CA SER A 275 23.46 -5.33 -6.63
C SER A 275 24.12 -6.65 -7.00
N LYS A 276 24.58 -7.40 -6.00
CA LYS A 276 25.09 -8.78 -6.16
C LYS A 276 24.28 -9.77 -5.35
N PHE A 277 23.73 -10.79 -6.01
CA PHE A 277 22.78 -11.73 -5.42
C PHE A 277 23.34 -12.40 -4.16
N ASP A 278 24.48 -13.09 -4.27
CA ASP A 278 25.04 -13.85 -3.15
C ASP A 278 25.34 -12.97 -1.93
N ARG A 279 25.94 -11.79 -2.17
CA ARG A 279 26.23 -10.83 -1.11
C ARG A 279 24.95 -10.32 -0.45
N THR A 280 23.93 -9.99 -1.25
CA THR A 280 22.70 -9.39 -0.73
C THR A 280 21.83 -10.43 -0.01
N LEU A 281 21.78 -11.66 -0.52
CA LEU A 281 21.17 -12.80 0.16
C LEU A 281 21.89 -13.11 1.49
N GLY A 282 23.22 -13.02 1.51
CA GLY A 282 24.01 -13.12 2.73
C GLY A 282 23.61 -12.06 3.77
N ASN A 283 23.54 -10.80 3.36
CA ASN A 283 23.08 -9.70 4.22
C ASN A 283 21.63 -9.90 4.69
N LEU A 284 20.73 -10.29 3.78
CA LEU A 284 19.32 -10.57 4.08
C LEU A 284 19.20 -11.62 5.20
N LYS A 285 19.88 -12.76 5.05
CA LYS A 285 19.87 -13.85 6.04
C LYS A 285 20.49 -13.43 7.36
N ALA A 286 21.61 -12.71 7.33
CA ALA A 286 22.29 -12.25 8.53
C ALA A 286 21.46 -11.23 9.31
N ILE A 287 20.78 -10.30 8.62
CA ILE A 287 19.85 -9.36 9.25
C ILE A 287 18.64 -10.09 9.81
N HIS A 288 18.01 -10.99 9.03
CA HIS A 288 16.88 -11.78 9.51
C HIS A 288 17.23 -12.49 10.83
N HIS A 289 18.35 -13.20 10.86
CA HIS A 289 18.81 -13.90 12.05
C HIS A 289 19.14 -12.95 13.22
N ALA A 290 19.82 -11.84 12.95
CA ALA A 290 20.16 -10.87 14.01
C ALA A 290 18.93 -10.19 14.64
N LEU A 291 17.81 -10.14 13.91
CA LEU A 291 16.55 -9.59 14.41
C LEU A 291 15.65 -10.63 15.09
N GLU A 292 15.98 -11.92 15.03
CA GLU A 292 15.25 -12.98 15.74
C GLU A 292 15.21 -12.70 17.25
N GLY A 293 14.02 -12.73 17.85
CA GLY A 293 13.82 -12.45 19.27
C GLY A 293 13.90 -10.96 19.66
N THR A 294 14.18 -10.06 18.72
CA THR A 294 14.09 -8.61 18.96
C THR A 294 12.65 -8.12 18.80
N VAL A 295 12.38 -6.88 19.22
CA VAL A 295 11.09 -6.20 18.97
C VAL A 295 10.89 -5.80 17.50
N THR A 296 11.95 -5.86 16.69
CA THR A 296 11.91 -5.39 15.30
C THR A 296 11.24 -6.41 14.40
N ARG A 297 10.08 -6.04 13.85
CA ARG A 297 9.43 -6.86 12.82
C ARG A 297 10.20 -6.79 11.51
N PHE A 298 10.55 -7.93 10.95
CA PHE A 298 11.24 -8.02 9.68
C PHE A 298 10.29 -8.47 8.58
N ALA A 299 10.35 -7.85 7.40
CA ALA A 299 9.61 -8.31 6.23
C ALA A 299 10.37 -8.01 4.93
N VAL A 300 10.14 -8.83 3.92
CA VAL A 300 10.67 -8.63 2.58
C VAL A 300 9.60 -8.06 1.65
N LYS A 301 9.94 -7.00 0.89
CA LYS A 301 9.12 -6.48 -0.20
C LYS A 301 9.70 -6.92 -1.55
N ALA A 302 8.94 -7.71 -2.29
CA ALA A 302 9.36 -8.30 -3.56
C ALA A 302 8.71 -7.60 -4.76
N VAL A 303 9.07 -6.34 -5.02
CA VAL A 303 8.54 -5.59 -6.18
C VAL A 303 9.39 -5.92 -7.42
N ALA A 304 8.73 -6.33 -8.49
CA ALA A 304 9.33 -6.56 -9.81
C ALA A 304 8.33 -6.14 -10.90
N LEU A 305 8.84 -5.83 -12.10
CA LEU A 305 8.02 -5.60 -13.29
C LEU A 305 7.58 -6.94 -13.91
N GLY A 306 6.56 -6.91 -14.77
CA GLY A 306 6.03 -8.09 -15.46
C GLY A 306 5.01 -8.87 -14.62
N ASP A 307 5.04 -10.21 -14.69
CA ASP A 307 4.15 -11.09 -13.90
C ASP A 307 4.56 -11.07 -12.42
N TRP A 308 4.05 -10.09 -11.69
CA TRP A 308 4.40 -9.88 -10.30
C TRP A 308 3.88 -11.00 -9.38
N GLN A 309 2.77 -11.67 -9.73
CA GLN A 309 2.25 -12.79 -8.94
C GLN A 309 3.20 -13.98 -8.98
N GLU A 310 3.66 -14.36 -10.17
CA GLU A 310 4.61 -15.46 -10.32
C GLU A 310 5.97 -15.12 -9.70
N ASN A 311 6.43 -13.88 -9.87
CA ASN A 311 7.64 -13.39 -9.21
C ASN A 311 7.53 -13.48 -7.68
N LEU A 312 6.41 -13.05 -7.09
CA LEU A 312 6.18 -13.16 -5.66
C LEU A 312 6.14 -14.62 -5.21
N ARG A 313 5.43 -15.50 -5.92
CA ARG A 313 5.30 -16.92 -5.58
C ARG A 313 6.67 -17.61 -5.55
N LYS A 314 7.48 -17.41 -6.58
CA LYS A 314 8.84 -17.97 -6.66
C LYS A 314 9.77 -17.37 -5.61
N THR A 315 9.73 -16.05 -5.41
CA THR A 315 10.52 -15.38 -4.36
C THR A 315 10.15 -15.91 -2.98
N LYS A 316 8.86 -16.07 -2.66
CA LYS A 316 8.38 -16.69 -1.42
C LYS A 316 8.90 -18.10 -1.23
N ALA A 317 8.77 -18.95 -2.25
CA ALA A 317 9.23 -20.34 -2.16
C ALA A 317 10.75 -20.41 -1.93
N PHE A 318 11.51 -19.54 -2.60
CA PHE A 318 12.95 -19.45 -2.43
C PHE A 318 13.36 -18.93 -1.04
N LEU A 319 12.74 -17.85 -0.56
CA LEU A 319 13.07 -17.29 0.75
C LEU A 319 12.60 -18.18 1.91
N ALA A 320 11.50 -18.92 1.73
CA ALA A 320 11.05 -19.91 2.69
C ALA A 320 12.07 -21.05 2.89
N SER A 321 12.80 -21.46 1.84
CA SER A 321 13.89 -22.45 1.99
C SER A 321 15.10 -21.91 2.78
N HIS A 322 15.12 -20.59 3.03
CA HIS A 322 16.10 -19.89 3.85
C HIS A 322 15.54 -19.46 5.22
N GLY A 323 14.33 -19.92 5.59
CA GLY A 323 13.69 -19.58 6.86
C GLY A 323 12.99 -18.21 6.90
N ILE A 324 12.86 -17.52 5.76
CA ILE A 324 12.26 -16.19 5.68
C ILE A 324 10.86 -16.31 5.05
N THR A 325 9.81 -16.11 5.85
CA THR A 325 8.42 -16.33 5.40
C THR A 325 7.59 -15.05 5.26
N ASP A 326 7.96 -13.98 5.94
CA ASP A 326 7.27 -12.68 5.87
C ASP A 326 7.67 -11.91 4.61
N VAL A 327 7.13 -12.37 3.47
CA VAL A 327 7.42 -11.82 2.14
C VAL A 327 6.13 -11.35 1.49
N TRP A 328 6.09 -10.13 0.98
CA TRP A 328 4.91 -9.56 0.34
C TRP A 328 5.28 -8.64 -0.82
N THR A 329 4.28 -8.24 -1.61
CA THR A 329 4.47 -7.27 -2.67
C THR A 329 3.25 -6.37 -2.85
N VAL A 330 3.41 -5.38 -3.73
CA VAL A 330 2.33 -4.58 -4.31
C VAL A 330 2.60 -4.46 -5.81
N PRO A 331 1.56 -4.33 -6.65
CA PRO A 331 1.75 -3.93 -8.03
C PRO A 331 2.59 -2.65 -8.10
N ALA A 332 3.52 -2.58 -9.05
CA ALA A 332 4.22 -1.35 -9.33
C ALA A 332 3.19 -0.27 -9.74
N ASN A 333 3.35 0.93 -9.21
CA ASN A 333 2.57 2.10 -9.62
C ASN A 333 3.30 2.85 -10.75
N ASN A 334 2.65 3.86 -11.30
CA ASN A 334 3.21 4.68 -12.38
C ASN A 334 4.12 5.82 -11.89
N PHE A 335 4.47 5.86 -10.60
CA PHE A 335 5.29 6.90 -9.96
C PHE A 335 4.79 8.33 -10.21
N GLY A 336 3.47 8.54 -10.08
CA GLY A 336 2.86 9.85 -10.33
C GLY A 336 2.94 10.28 -11.79
N GLY A 337 2.89 9.31 -12.71
CA GLY A 337 3.02 9.51 -14.15
C GLY A 337 4.45 9.66 -14.67
N SER A 338 5.45 9.40 -13.83
CA SER A 338 6.86 9.48 -14.20
C SER A 338 7.31 8.27 -15.04
N VAL A 339 6.59 7.16 -14.93
CA VAL A 339 6.84 5.94 -15.70
C VAL A 339 5.59 5.60 -16.49
N GLN A 340 5.71 5.46 -17.81
CA GLN A 340 4.65 4.91 -18.66
C GLN A 340 4.70 3.39 -18.55
N CYS A 341 3.79 2.80 -17.78
CA CYS A 341 3.71 1.36 -17.56
C CYS A 341 2.29 0.84 -17.78
N GLY A 342 2.19 -0.43 -18.21
CA GLY A 342 0.91 -1.11 -18.40
C GLY A 342 0.08 -0.56 -19.56
N THR A 343 -1.20 -0.27 -19.31
CA THR A 343 -2.18 0.15 -20.32
C THR A 343 -2.50 1.62 -20.16
N PHE A 344 -2.77 2.31 -21.27
CA PHE A 344 -3.28 3.68 -21.25
C PHE A 344 -4.79 3.68 -21.02
N HIS A 345 -5.24 4.31 -19.94
CA HIS A 345 -6.65 4.40 -19.56
C HIS A 345 -7.24 5.70 -20.08
N GLN A 346 -7.98 5.63 -21.19
CA GLN A 346 -8.52 6.80 -21.88
C GLN A 346 -9.43 7.66 -20.99
N ARG A 347 -10.21 7.03 -20.09
CA ARG A 347 -11.09 7.74 -19.16
C ARG A 347 -10.33 8.66 -18.20
N HIS A 348 -9.13 8.27 -17.81
CA HIS A 348 -8.31 8.96 -16.80
C HIS A 348 -7.08 9.66 -17.38
N GLU A 349 -6.84 9.49 -18.69
CA GLU A 349 -5.72 10.08 -19.44
C GLU A 349 -4.33 9.74 -18.85
N LEU A 350 -4.16 8.52 -18.32
CA LEU A 350 -2.90 8.08 -17.69
C LEU A 350 -2.57 6.61 -17.96
N TRP A 351 -1.29 6.25 -17.80
CA TRP A 351 -0.76 4.89 -17.88
C TRP A 351 -0.79 4.22 -16.51
N SER A 352 -1.27 2.97 -16.42
CA SER A 352 -1.21 2.19 -15.18
C SER A 352 -1.10 0.68 -15.45
N LEU A 353 -0.47 -0.02 -14.51
CA LEU A 353 -0.52 -1.48 -14.41
C LEU A 353 -1.80 -1.99 -13.73
N LYS A 354 -2.59 -1.10 -13.13
CA LYS A 354 -3.84 -1.40 -12.43
C LYS A 354 -5.04 -1.24 -13.38
N SER A 355 -6.07 -2.05 -13.21
CA SER A 355 -7.34 -1.88 -13.93
C SER A 355 -8.15 -0.75 -13.27
N ILE A 356 -8.03 0.48 -13.80
CA ILE A 356 -8.64 1.65 -13.18
C ILE A 356 -9.85 2.22 -13.92
N ASP A 357 -10.19 1.71 -15.11
CA ASP A 357 -11.26 2.30 -15.92
C ASP A 357 -12.57 2.42 -15.15
N HIS A 358 -12.97 1.38 -14.41
CA HIS A 358 -14.22 1.39 -13.65
C HIS A 358 -14.16 2.13 -12.31
N HIS A 359 -12.99 2.67 -11.94
CA HIS A 359 -12.78 3.37 -10.69
C HIS A 359 -13.03 4.88 -10.83
N ARG A 360 -13.25 5.58 -9.71
CA ARG A 360 -13.36 7.05 -9.67
C ARG A 360 -12.33 7.60 -8.69
N LEU A 361 -11.87 8.82 -8.98
CA LEU A 361 -10.87 9.48 -8.17
C LEU A 361 -11.30 9.60 -6.71
N MET A 362 -10.46 9.10 -5.80
CA MET A 362 -10.63 9.24 -4.36
C MET A 362 -9.43 9.94 -3.72
N PRO A 363 -9.59 10.62 -2.57
CA PRO A 363 -8.48 11.17 -1.81
C PRO A 363 -7.42 10.09 -1.50
N CYS A 364 -6.18 10.34 -1.91
CA CYS A 364 -5.08 9.43 -1.63
C CYS A 364 -4.89 9.26 -0.11
N ARG A 365 -4.80 8.00 0.34
CA ARG A 365 -4.62 7.67 1.77
C ARG A 365 -3.35 8.32 2.35
N LEU A 366 -2.24 8.27 1.60
CA LEU A 366 -0.97 8.85 2.03
C LEU A 366 -1.02 10.37 2.09
N PHE A 367 -1.65 11.01 1.10
CA PHE A 367 -1.89 12.46 1.10
C PHE A 367 -2.63 12.92 2.37
N LEU A 368 -3.65 12.18 2.80
CA LEU A 368 -4.40 12.54 4.01
C LEU A 368 -3.65 12.25 5.30
N LYS A 369 -2.85 11.18 5.35
CA LYS A 369 -2.25 10.67 6.59
C LYS A 369 -0.83 11.16 6.87
N ALA A 370 -0.05 11.44 5.84
CA ALA A 370 1.39 11.59 5.95
C ALA A 370 1.90 12.85 5.23
N VAL A 371 3.14 13.21 5.56
CA VAL A 371 3.93 14.21 4.84
C VAL A 371 5.29 13.63 4.50
N GLY A 372 5.83 13.98 3.33
CA GLY A 372 7.21 13.71 2.98
C GLY A 372 8.11 14.83 3.50
N ILE A 373 9.23 14.50 4.13
CA ILE A 373 10.22 15.46 4.61
C ILE A 373 11.57 15.09 4.01
N PHE A 374 12.13 15.99 3.21
CA PHE A 374 13.35 15.78 2.45
C PHE A 374 14.60 16.16 3.27
N CYS A 375 15.78 15.76 2.81
CA CYS A 375 17.05 16.03 3.48
C CYS A 375 17.30 17.51 3.79
N ASP A 376 16.76 18.43 2.98
CA ASP A 376 16.89 19.89 3.10
C ASP A 376 15.73 20.56 3.88
N GLY A 377 14.89 19.76 4.54
CA GLY A 377 13.72 20.22 5.28
C GLY A 377 12.49 20.51 4.42
N THR A 378 12.56 20.37 3.09
CA THR A 378 11.39 20.53 2.21
C THR A 378 10.30 19.55 2.62
N VAL A 379 9.07 20.05 2.78
CA VAL A 379 7.89 19.25 3.11
C VAL A 379 6.98 19.13 1.89
N THR A 380 6.58 17.91 1.57
CA THR A 380 5.71 17.59 0.43
C THR A 380 4.39 16.96 0.88
N ALA A 381 3.34 17.14 0.07
CA ALA A 381 2.02 16.54 0.32
C ALA A 381 1.98 15.02 0.05
N CYS A 382 2.95 14.49 -0.69
CA CYS A 382 3.10 13.04 -0.93
C CYS A 382 4.31 12.50 -0.17
N GLY A 383 4.07 11.62 0.79
CA GLY A 383 5.13 10.98 1.56
C GLY A 383 5.94 9.92 0.81
N CYS A 384 5.50 9.44 -0.37
CA CYS A 384 6.01 8.18 -0.91
C CYS A 384 6.65 8.25 -2.31
N TYR A 385 6.11 9.02 -3.27
CA TYR A 385 6.56 8.93 -4.68
C TYR A 385 7.13 10.22 -5.25
N ASP A 386 7.09 11.31 -4.50
CA ASP A 386 7.49 12.62 -4.99
C ASP A 386 9.01 12.83 -4.96
N SER A 387 9.77 12.06 -5.76
CA SER A 387 11.24 12.12 -5.76
C SER A 387 11.82 13.51 -6.03
N ASN A 388 11.04 14.41 -6.63
CA ASN A 388 11.47 15.74 -7.08
C ASN A 388 10.79 16.91 -6.33
N ALA A 389 10.09 16.63 -5.23
CA ALA A 389 9.36 17.62 -4.44
C ALA A 389 8.37 18.50 -5.26
N GLN A 390 7.73 17.93 -6.29
CA GLN A 390 6.74 18.62 -7.12
C GLN A 390 5.47 19.00 -6.35
N LEU A 391 5.18 18.32 -5.24
CA LEU A 391 4.09 18.59 -4.32
C LEU A 391 4.59 19.31 -3.06
N LYS A 392 5.61 20.18 -3.18
CA LYS A 392 6.08 21.02 -2.07
C LYS A 392 4.93 21.84 -1.48
N ILE A 393 4.78 21.76 -0.17
CA ILE A 393 3.78 22.50 0.61
C ILE A 393 4.40 23.38 1.70
N GLY A 394 5.71 23.30 1.93
CA GLY A 394 6.42 24.15 2.88
C GLY A 394 7.86 23.69 3.13
N ASN A 395 8.50 24.27 4.16
CA ASN A 395 9.79 23.82 4.68
C ASN A 395 9.73 23.77 6.22
N ILE A 396 10.10 22.63 6.80
CA ILE A 396 10.03 22.39 8.25
C ILE A 396 11.00 23.28 9.04
N MET A 397 12.04 23.82 8.40
CA MET A 397 12.97 24.74 9.01
C MET A 397 12.37 26.14 9.20
N GLU A 398 11.38 26.49 8.37
CA GLU A 398 10.73 27.80 8.37
C GLU A 398 9.41 27.78 9.14
N GLN A 399 8.65 26.68 9.08
CA GLN A 399 7.26 26.59 9.53
C GLN A 399 7.00 25.32 10.33
N GLY A 400 6.02 25.38 11.24
CA GLY A 400 5.58 24.17 11.95
C GLY A 400 4.75 23.24 11.05
N LEU A 401 4.77 21.93 11.29
CA LEU A 401 4.08 20.95 10.42
C LEU A 401 2.57 21.20 10.31
N GLY A 402 1.93 21.63 11.40
CA GLY A 402 0.52 21.99 11.40
C GLY A 402 0.21 23.22 10.55
N GLU A 403 1.10 24.21 10.52
CA GLU A 403 0.98 25.39 9.67
C GLU A 403 1.10 25.02 8.20
N ILE A 404 2.16 24.28 7.84
CA ILE A 404 2.39 23.77 6.49
C ILE A 404 1.16 23.04 5.94
N ARG A 405 0.54 22.19 6.78
CA ARG A 405 -0.63 21.39 6.41
C ARG A 405 -1.95 22.15 6.35
N ARG A 406 -2.00 23.36 6.90
CA ARG A 406 -3.14 24.29 6.75
C ARG A 406 -2.85 25.42 5.77
N GLY A 407 -1.65 25.42 5.18
CA GLY A 407 -1.25 26.39 4.17
C GLY A 407 -2.01 26.23 2.86
N GLU A 408 -1.95 27.28 2.04
CA GLU A 408 -2.65 27.39 0.77
C GLU A 408 -2.32 26.23 -0.19
N SER A 409 -1.04 25.87 -0.31
CA SER A 409 -0.60 24.79 -1.21
C SER A 409 -1.25 23.45 -0.89
N TYR A 410 -1.36 23.09 0.40
CA TYR A 410 -2.05 21.86 0.79
C TYR A 410 -3.58 21.98 0.60
N GLY A 411 -4.14 23.15 0.93
CA GLY A 411 -5.57 23.45 0.75
C GLY A 411 -6.03 23.29 -0.69
N THR A 412 -5.24 23.77 -1.67
CA THR A 412 -5.50 23.63 -3.10
C THR A 412 -5.56 22.16 -3.53
N ILE A 413 -4.61 21.33 -3.09
CA ILE A 413 -4.62 19.89 -3.41
C ILE A 413 -5.82 19.19 -2.74
N LEU A 414 -6.15 19.55 -1.50
CA LEU A 414 -7.28 18.97 -0.77
C LEU A 414 -8.62 19.32 -1.43
N ALA A 415 -8.78 20.56 -1.90
CA ALA A 415 -9.96 21.01 -2.63
C ALA A 415 -10.11 20.23 -3.95
N ALA A 416 -9.02 20.08 -4.71
CA ALA A 416 -9.01 19.28 -5.94
C ALA A 416 -9.47 17.82 -5.70
N PHE A 417 -8.97 17.17 -4.64
CA PHE A 417 -9.45 15.84 -4.26
C PHE A 417 -10.92 15.85 -3.80
N ARG A 418 -11.37 16.87 -3.07
CA ARG A 418 -12.77 16.99 -2.63
C ARG A 418 -13.71 17.10 -3.84
N ASP A 419 -13.35 17.91 -4.81
CA ASP A 419 -14.14 18.16 -6.01
C ASP A 419 -14.10 16.97 -6.98
N GLY A 420 -13.07 16.13 -6.86
CA GLY A 420 -12.90 14.95 -7.69
C GLY A 420 -12.19 15.25 -9.01
N ASP A 421 -11.39 16.31 -9.05
CA ASP A 421 -10.56 16.67 -10.20
C ASP A 421 -9.17 17.15 -9.76
N VAL A 422 -8.16 16.30 -9.96
CA VAL A 422 -6.75 16.60 -9.64
C VAL A 422 -5.90 16.75 -10.89
N ARG A 423 -6.47 16.84 -12.10
CA ARG A 423 -5.71 16.85 -13.37
C ARG A 423 -4.70 18.00 -13.46
N HIS A 424 -5.02 19.12 -12.81
CA HIS A 424 -4.17 20.31 -12.76
C HIS A 424 -3.13 20.27 -11.62
N ILE A 425 -3.23 19.30 -10.69
CA ILE A 425 -2.28 19.15 -9.59
C ILE A 425 -1.05 18.38 -10.09
N PRO A 426 0.18 18.93 -9.91
CA PRO A 426 1.42 18.25 -10.27
C PRO A 426 1.47 16.83 -9.69
N MET A 427 1.92 15.86 -10.48
CA MET A 427 1.92 14.42 -10.16
C MET A 427 0.55 13.78 -9.92
N CYS A 428 -0.30 14.32 -9.04
CA CYS A 428 -1.60 13.75 -8.70
C CYS A 428 -2.49 13.60 -9.93
N GLY A 429 -2.44 14.55 -10.88
CA GLY A 429 -3.17 14.48 -12.14
C GLY A 429 -2.75 13.35 -13.07
N LYS A 430 -1.63 12.67 -12.78
CA LYS A 430 -1.11 11.53 -13.55
C LYS A 430 -0.90 10.29 -12.69
N CYS A 431 -1.31 10.31 -11.43
CA CYS A 431 -1.05 9.24 -10.47
C CYS A 431 -2.20 8.21 -10.47
N ASP A 432 -1.86 6.93 -10.42
CA ASP A 432 -2.81 5.82 -10.40
C ASP A 432 -3.21 5.36 -8.98
N ASP A 433 -2.48 5.75 -7.94
CA ASP A 433 -2.80 5.41 -6.54
C ASP A 433 -4.15 5.93 -6.02
N PRO A 434 -4.64 7.12 -6.41
CA PRO A 434 -5.97 7.60 -6.03
C PRO A 434 -7.17 6.77 -6.53
N PHE A 435 -6.96 5.81 -7.43
CA PHE A 435 -8.03 5.00 -8.02
C PHE A 435 -8.19 3.62 -7.38
N GLY A 436 -7.28 3.20 -6.50
CA GLY A 436 -7.26 1.86 -5.93
C GLY A 436 -5.90 1.51 -5.34
#